data_AF-A0A2V9BBN0-F1
#
_entry.id   AF-A0A2V9BBN0-F1
#
_cell.length_a   1.000
_cell.length_b   1.000
_cell.length_c   1.000
_cell.angle_alpha   90.00
_cell.angle_beta   90.00
_cell.angle_gamma   90.00
#
_symmetry.space_group_name_H-M   'P 1'
#
loop_
_entity.id
_entity.type
_entity.pdbx_description
1 polymer ?
#
loop_
_entity_poly.entity_id
_entity_poly.type
_entity_poly.pdbx_seq_one_letter_code
_entity_poly.pdbx_strand_id
1 'polypeptide(L)'
;MRVLLIVLLSTSLAIAGNKKKPLLPAYVLKARTVAVLIDPNAGTSATSPLANKTAQEDVEKALMKWGRFTPVMDTQTADLVITVRKGSGKIVQPTIGGLPTNDRPVVVQPTDSGIRLGGQKGRPPDSTQPAPQDTSPHPQTEIGPSEDMFVVYEGHVDGPLDRAPAWRYMTRDALHSPNVPAVEEFRKAIEEAEKQQKSKP
;
A
#
# COMPACT_ATOMS: atom_id res chain seq x y z
N MET A 1 66.40 -13.10 -0.55
CA MET A 1 65.13 -13.75 -0.92
C MET A 1 64.02 -13.04 -0.16
N ARG A 2 63.29 -12.16 -0.87
CA ARG A 2 62.05 -11.48 -0.39
C ARG A 2 60.95 -12.56 -0.28
N VAL A 3 59.95 -12.46 0.59
CA VAL A 3 58.67 -11.79 0.31
C VAL A 3 57.97 -11.44 1.63
N LEU A 4 57.63 -10.15 1.78
CA LEU A 4 56.74 -9.61 2.81
C LEU A 4 55.30 -9.68 2.28
N LEU A 5 54.41 -10.41 2.97
CA LEU A 5 53.01 -10.56 2.59
C LEU A 5 52.22 -9.32 3.03
N ILE A 6 51.91 -8.42 2.11
CA ILE A 6 51.04 -7.26 2.35
C ILE A 6 49.60 -7.72 2.17
N VAL A 7 48.85 -7.78 3.28
CA VAL A 7 47.39 -7.95 3.29
C VAL A 7 46.78 -6.66 2.74
N LEU A 8 46.37 -6.68 1.48
CA LEU A 8 45.62 -5.58 0.86
C LEU A 8 44.15 -5.69 1.31
N LEU A 9 43.84 -4.99 2.39
CA LEU A 9 42.48 -4.82 2.89
C LEU A 9 41.73 -3.86 1.95
N SER A 10 40.99 -4.42 1.00
CA SER A 10 40.17 -3.65 0.05
C SER A 10 38.91 -3.12 0.73
N THR A 11 39.03 -2.02 1.48
CA THR A 11 37.90 -1.18 1.92
C THR A 11 37.48 -0.27 0.78
N SER A 12 36.59 -0.73 -0.09
CA SER A 12 35.88 0.17 -1.01
C SER A 12 34.79 0.92 -0.26
N LEU A 13 35.16 2.04 0.38
CA LEU A 13 34.22 3.12 0.70
C LEU A 13 33.87 3.85 -0.61
N ALA A 14 32.77 3.45 -1.24
CA ALA A 14 32.14 4.27 -2.27
C ALA A 14 31.11 5.20 -1.59
N ILE A 15 31.53 6.42 -1.26
CA ILE A 15 30.61 7.53 -0.99
C ILE A 15 30.15 8.04 -2.36
N ALA A 16 28.92 7.73 -2.74
CA ALA A 16 28.31 8.22 -3.97
C ALA A 16 27.00 8.97 -3.66
N GLY A 17 26.99 10.27 -3.97
CA GLY A 17 25.78 11.04 -4.28
C GLY A 17 24.99 11.58 -3.10
N ASN A 18 25.35 12.78 -2.64
CA ASN A 18 24.57 13.64 -1.75
C ASN A 18 23.30 14.19 -2.45
N LYS A 19 22.39 13.31 -2.90
CA LYS A 19 20.98 13.65 -3.01
C LYS A 19 20.42 13.33 -1.64
N LYS A 20 20.11 14.35 -0.83
CA LYS A 20 19.39 14.15 0.44
C LYS A 20 18.21 13.24 0.13
N LYS A 21 18.30 11.96 0.47
CA LYS A 21 17.15 11.05 0.40
C LYS A 21 16.05 11.78 1.16
N PRO A 22 14.85 11.94 0.60
CA PRO A 22 13.79 12.64 1.31
C PRO A 22 13.66 11.98 2.68
N LEU A 23 14.00 12.72 3.72
CA LEU A 23 13.87 12.27 5.10
C LEU A 23 12.39 11.94 5.26
N LEU A 24 12.08 10.73 5.76
CA LEU A 24 10.69 10.39 6.04
C LEU A 24 10.08 11.49 6.91
N PRO A 25 8.89 12.01 6.53
CA PRO A 25 8.24 13.05 7.30
C PRO A 25 8.05 12.65 8.78
N ALA A 26 8.05 13.63 9.67
CA ALA A 26 7.98 13.38 11.11
C ALA A 26 6.73 12.59 11.53
N TYR A 27 5.62 12.72 10.80
CA TYR A 27 4.41 11.94 11.05
C TYR A 27 4.63 10.43 10.84
N VAL A 28 5.47 10.03 9.86
CA VAL A 28 5.79 8.61 9.62
C VAL A 28 6.54 8.01 10.80
N LEU A 29 7.47 8.76 11.39
CA LEU A 29 8.26 8.25 12.52
C LEU A 29 7.48 8.22 13.83
N LYS A 30 6.46 9.08 13.98
CA LYS A 30 5.59 9.15 15.16
C LYS A 30 4.38 8.22 15.08
N ALA A 31 4.03 7.75 13.89
CA ALA A 31 2.87 6.90 13.65
C ALA A 31 2.89 5.63 14.51
N ARG A 32 1.70 5.17 14.90
CA ARG A 32 1.42 3.97 15.70
C ARG A 32 0.32 3.14 15.06
N THR A 33 -0.66 3.75 14.40
CA THR A 33 -1.74 3.05 13.71
C THR A 33 -1.54 3.09 12.20
N VAL A 34 -1.99 2.03 11.52
CA VAL A 34 -1.88 1.92 10.06
C VAL A 34 -3.11 1.28 9.46
N ALA A 35 -3.64 1.84 8.38
CA ALA A 35 -4.66 1.19 7.55
C ALA A 35 -4.00 0.69 6.27
N VAL A 36 -4.26 -0.56 5.89
CA VAL A 36 -3.77 -1.14 4.64
C VAL A 36 -4.95 -1.27 3.68
N LEU A 37 -4.82 -0.69 2.49
CA LEU A 37 -5.84 -0.70 1.45
C LEU A 37 -5.27 -1.27 0.15
N ILE A 38 -6.13 -1.81 -0.69
CA ILE A 38 -5.83 -2.03 -2.09
C ILE A 38 -5.91 -0.68 -2.80
N ASP A 39 -4.93 -0.36 -3.66
CA ASP A 39 -4.96 0.84 -4.50
C ASP A 39 -6.31 0.92 -5.24
N PRO A 40 -7.09 2.00 -5.09
CA PRO A 40 -8.42 2.10 -5.71
C PRO A 40 -8.38 2.09 -7.24
N ASN A 41 -7.21 2.37 -7.84
CA ASN A 41 -7.02 2.29 -9.29
C ASN A 41 -6.58 0.89 -9.75
N ALA A 42 -6.34 -0.05 -8.84
CA ALA A 42 -5.97 -1.40 -9.20
C ALA A 42 -7.19 -2.17 -9.69
N GLY A 43 -7.13 -2.66 -10.94
CA GLY A 43 -8.14 -3.57 -11.44
C GLY A 43 -8.04 -4.97 -10.81
N THR A 44 -9.16 -5.68 -10.80
CA THR A 44 -9.16 -7.10 -10.42
C THR A 44 -8.58 -7.94 -11.55
N SER A 45 -7.48 -8.66 -11.29
CA SER A 45 -6.84 -9.53 -12.28
C SER A 45 -7.78 -10.66 -12.72
N ALA A 46 -7.93 -10.86 -14.03
CA ALA A 46 -8.73 -11.96 -14.57
C ALA A 46 -8.16 -13.35 -14.26
N THR A 47 -6.83 -13.47 -14.13
CA THR A 47 -6.15 -14.76 -13.86
C THR A 47 -5.88 -14.99 -12.39
N SER A 48 -5.94 -13.94 -11.56
CA SER A 48 -5.69 -14.02 -10.12
C SER A 48 -6.54 -13.00 -9.36
N PRO A 49 -7.88 -13.19 -9.29
CA PRO A 49 -8.80 -12.19 -8.74
C PRO A 49 -8.51 -11.81 -7.29
N LEU A 50 -7.93 -12.72 -6.50
CA LEU A 50 -7.62 -12.51 -5.10
C LEU A 50 -6.23 -11.91 -4.86
N ALA A 51 -5.43 -11.67 -5.89
CA ALA A 51 -4.01 -11.31 -5.73
C ALA A 51 -3.79 -10.04 -4.90
N ASN A 52 -4.59 -9.00 -5.13
CA ASN A 52 -4.52 -7.76 -4.34
C ASN A 52 -4.98 -7.99 -2.90
N LYS A 53 -6.02 -8.82 -2.69
CA LYS A 53 -6.55 -9.12 -1.36
C LYS A 53 -5.56 -9.93 -0.52
N THR A 54 -4.96 -10.95 -1.10
CA THR A 54 -3.89 -11.72 -0.46
C THR A 54 -2.70 -10.83 -0.12
N ALA A 55 -2.29 -9.93 -1.03
CA ALA A 55 -1.21 -8.99 -0.76
C ALA A 55 -1.52 -8.02 0.39
N GLN A 56 -2.76 -7.53 0.50
CA GLN A 56 -3.21 -6.72 1.64
C GLN A 56 -3.06 -7.48 2.95
N GLU A 57 -3.60 -8.71 3.02
CA GLU A 57 -3.55 -9.57 4.22
C GLU A 57 -2.10 -9.92 4.61
N ASP A 58 -1.26 -10.22 3.62
CA ASP A 58 0.17 -10.51 3.82
C ASP A 58 0.91 -9.30 4.40
N VAL A 59 0.64 -8.10 3.88
CA VAL A 59 1.21 -6.85 4.40
C VAL A 59 0.71 -6.57 5.82
N GLU A 60 -0.59 -6.68 6.08
CA GLU A 60 -1.15 -6.51 7.42
C GLU A 60 -0.47 -7.46 8.42
N LYS A 61 -0.32 -8.73 8.05
CA LYS A 61 0.35 -9.74 8.87
C LYS A 61 1.83 -9.43 9.10
N ALA A 62 2.54 -8.97 8.08
CA ALA A 62 3.94 -8.58 8.21
C ALA A 62 4.10 -7.37 9.13
N LEU A 63 3.22 -6.36 9.02
CA LEU A 63 3.19 -5.19 9.91
C LEU A 63 2.86 -5.58 11.36
N MET A 64 1.91 -6.51 11.57
CA MET A 64 1.61 -7.07 12.90
C MET A 64 2.80 -7.81 13.49
N LYS A 65 3.47 -8.64 12.69
CA LYS A 65 4.66 -9.40 13.11
C LYS A 65 5.81 -8.47 13.48
N TRP A 66 5.98 -7.36 12.77
CA TRP A 66 6.97 -6.35 13.11
C TRP A 66 6.64 -5.67 14.45
N GLY A 67 5.36 -5.47 14.77
CA GLY A 67 4.92 -4.98 16.08
C GLY A 67 5.12 -3.48 16.31
N ARG A 68 5.62 -2.75 15.31
CA ARG A 68 5.78 -1.28 15.36
C ARG A 68 4.45 -0.53 15.19
N PHE A 69 3.52 -1.11 14.45
CA PHE A 69 2.21 -0.52 14.13
C PHE A 69 1.07 -1.43 14.57
N THR A 70 -0.05 -0.82 14.92
CA THR A 70 -1.34 -1.47 15.15
C THR A 70 -2.21 -1.28 13.91
N PRO A 71 -2.54 -2.34 13.15
CA PRO A 71 -3.45 -2.21 12.02
C PRO A 71 -4.83 -1.77 12.49
N VAL A 72 -5.39 -0.79 11.79
CA VAL A 72 -6.76 -0.30 11.99
C VAL A 72 -7.50 -0.37 10.66
N MET A 73 -8.83 -0.47 10.75
CA MET A 73 -9.67 -0.62 9.57
C MET A 73 -10.06 0.73 8.95
N ASP A 74 -10.18 1.76 9.78
CA ASP A 74 -10.59 3.07 9.34
C ASP A 74 -9.37 3.96 9.07
N THR A 75 -9.25 4.41 7.82
CA THR A 75 -8.23 5.37 7.37
C THR A 75 -8.24 6.68 8.14
N GLN A 76 -9.39 7.11 8.65
CA GLN A 76 -9.51 8.35 9.44
C GLN A 76 -8.92 8.20 10.85
N THR A 77 -8.80 6.97 11.34
CA THR A 77 -8.19 6.66 12.65
C THR A 77 -6.72 6.22 12.53
N ALA A 78 -6.25 6.03 11.31
CA ALA A 78 -4.90 5.58 11.02
C ALA A 78 -3.94 6.78 10.97
N ASP A 79 -2.76 6.65 11.58
CA ASP A 79 -1.68 7.61 11.42
C ASP A 79 -1.06 7.53 10.01
N LEU A 80 -1.09 6.34 9.41
CA LEU A 80 -0.61 6.07 8.05
C LEU A 80 -1.64 5.28 7.26
N VAL A 81 -1.81 5.62 6.00
CA VAL A 81 -2.56 4.81 5.03
C VAL A 81 -1.56 4.19 4.06
N ILE A 82 -1.55 2.87 3.98
CA ILE A 82 -0.69 2.11 3.07
C ILE A 82 -1.56 1.57 1.95
N THR A 83 -1.24 1.90 0.70
CA THR A 83 -1.86 1.22 -0.45
C THR A 83 -0.96 0.16 -1.03
N VAL A 84 -1.56 -0.98 -1.35
CA VAL A 84 -0.91 -2.11 -1.99
C VAL A 84 -1.55 -2.41 -3.33
N ARG A 85 -0.72 -2.85 -4.28
CA ARG A 85 -1.17 -3.35 -5.58
C ARG A 85 -0.23 -4.47 -6.01
N LYS A 86 -0.78 -5.64 -6.30
CA LYS A 86 0.01 -6.74 -6.87
C LYS A 86 0.27 -6.47 -8.35
N GLY A 87 1.54 -6.56 -8.74
CA GLY A 87 1.94 -6.56 -10.13
C GLY A 87 1.61 -7.88 -10.81
N SER A 88 1.23 -7.82 -12.08
CA SER A 88 0.99 -9.01 -12.91
C SER A 88 2.24 -9.48 -13.68
N GLY A 89 3.34 -8.74 -13.59
CA GLY A 89 4.51 -8.93 -14.46
C GLY A 89 4.28 -8.48 -15.91
N LYS A 90 3.11 -7.90 -16.23
CA LYS A 90 2.76 -7.36 -17.55
C LYS A 90 2.46 -5.88 -17.44
N ILE A 91 2.92 -5.10 -18.42
CA ILE A 91 2.63 -3.67 -18.53
C ILE A 91 1.17 -3.43 -18.96
N VAL A 92 0.60 -4.39 -19.69
CA VAL A 92 -0.78 -4.37 -20.15
C VAL A 92 -1.46 -5.67 -19.71
N GLN A 93 -2.61 -5.55 -19.05
CA GLN A 93 -3.37 -6.70 -18.58
C GLN A 93 -4.89 -6.48 -18.67
N PRO A 94 -5.67 -7.53 -18.98
CA PRO A 94 -7.11 -7.48 -18.82
C PRO A 94 -7.46 -7.53 -17.33
N THR A 95 -8.31 -6.62 -16.89
CA THR A 95 -8.81 -6.55 -15.52
C THR A 95 -10.33 -6.33 -15.51
N ILE A 96 -10.93 -6.47 -14.33
CA ILE A 96 -12.34 -6.18 -14.10
C ILE A 96 -12.40 -4.93 -13.23
N GLY A 97 -13.17 -3.92 -13.66
CA GLY A 97 -13.39 -2.65 -12.98
C GLY A 97 -14.74 -2.60 -12.27
N GLY A 98 -14.98 -1.53 -11.53
CA GLY A 98 -16.24 -1.30 -10.82
C GLY A 98 -16.46 -2.20 -9.59
N LEU A 99 -15.55 -3.14 -9.29
CA LEU A 99 -15.65 -3.99 -8.12
C LEU A 99 -15.15 -3.25 -6.87
N PRO A 100 -15.94 -3.21 -5.78
CA PRO A 100 -15.48 -2.65 -4.52
C PRO A 100 -14.29 -3.49 -4.01
N THR A 101 -13.12 -2.87 -3.95
CA THR A 101 -11.87 -3.56 -3.65
C THR A 101 -11.52 -3.48 -2.16
N ASN A 102 -11.97 -2.42 -1.49
CA ASN A 102 -11.74 -2.17 -0.07
C ASN A 102 -12.98 -2.34 0.82
N ASP A 103 -14.18 -2.50 0.23
CA ASP A 103 -15.38 -2.74 1.03
C ASP A 103 -15.42 -4.20 1.50
N ARG A 104 -15.81 -4.40 2.77
CA ARG A 104 -16.14 -5.72 3.27
C ARG A 104 -17.44 -6.20 2.62
N PRO A 105 -17.60 -7.52 2.37
CA PRO A 105 -18.81 -8.02 1.78
C PRO A 105 -20.01 -7.62 2.65
N VAL A 106 -20.95 -6.88 2.06
CA VAL A 106 -22.31 -6.80 2.57
C VAL A 106 -22.82 -8.24 2.57
N VAL A 107 -23.19 -8.76 3.74
CA VAL A 107 -23.85 -10.06 3.84
C VAL A 107 -25.15 -9.94 3.07
N VAL A 108 -25.16 -10.41 1.82
CA VAL A 108 -26.39 -10.61 1.06
C VAL A 108 -27.08 -11.79 1.73
N GLN A 109 -27.98 -11.50 2.67
CA GLN A 109 -28.79 -12.52 3.31
C GLN A 109 -29.79 -13.01 2.27
N PRO A 110 -29.68 -14.24 1.74
CA PRO A 110 -30.65 -14.77 0.81
C PRO A 110 -31.93 -15.00 1.61
N THR A 111 -32.94 -14.16 1.40
CA THR A 111 -34.27 -14.44 1.92
C THR A 111 -35.02 -15.19 0.83
N ASP A 112 -35.54 -16.36 1.16
CA ASP A 112 -35.99 -17.41 0.24
C ASP A 112 -37.33 -17.11 -0.47
N SER A 113 -37.60 -15.84 -0.79
CA SER A 113 -38.90 -15.43 -1.32
C SER A 113 -38.79 -14.15 -2.15
N GLY A 114 -38.60 -14.31 -3.45
CA GLY A 114 -38.97 -13.35 -4.50
C GLY A 114 -38.25 -12.00 -4.48
N ILE A 115 -37.53 -11.71 -5.55
CA ILE A 115 -36.87 -10.43 -5.80
C ILE A 115 -37.86 -9.27 -5.57
N ARG A 116 -37.68 -8.54 -4.46
CA ARG A 116 -38.23 -7.20 -4.27
C ARG A 116 -37.10 -6.21 -4.47
N LEU A 117 -37.09 -5.52 -5.62
CA LEU A 117 -36.34 -4.28 -5.80
C LEU A 117 -36.90 -3.24 -4.81
N GLY A 118 -36.30 -3.18 -3.62
CA GLY A 118 -36.58 -2.17 -2.62
C GLY A 118 -35.87 -0.87 -2.98
N GLY A 119 -36.55 0.03 -3.68
CA GLY A 119 -36.12 1.42 -3.79
C GLY A 119 -36.16 2.09 -2.41
N GLN A 120 -34.99 2.39 -1.84
CA GLN A 120 -34.90 3.14 -0.60
C GLN A 120 -35.21 4.61 -0.87
N LYS A 121 -36.45 5.01 -0.57
CA LYS A 121 -36.88 6.41 -0.46
C LYS A 121 -36.67 6.87 0.97
N GLY A 122 -35.78 7.84 1.18
CA GLY A 122 -35.60 8.55 2.45
C GLY A 122 -34.37 9.45 2.45
N ARG A 123 -34.52 10.71 2.02
CA ARG A 123 -33.50 11.77 2.03
C ARG A 123 -33.95 12.90 2.95
N PRO A 124 -33.15 13.37 3.92
CA PRO A 124 -33.11 14.78 4.29
C PRO A 124 -32.14 15.53 3.33
N PRO A 125 -32.48 16.74 2.86
CA PRO A 125 -31.69 17.43 1.84
C PRO A 125 -30.61 18.31 2.48
N ASP A 126 -29.36 17.89 2.41
CA ASP A 126 -28.14 18.71 2.29
C ASP A 126 -26.95 17.76 2.45
N SER A 127 -26.13 17.48 1.46
CA SER A 127 -25.21 18.40 0.80
C SER A 127 -24.55 17.65 -0.37
N THR A 128 -23.98 18.38 -1.32
CA THR A 128 -23.33 17.95 -2.58
C THR A 128 -22.58 16.60 -2.53
N GLN A 129 -23.14 15.58 -3.18
CA GLN A 129 -22.45 14.32 -3.48
C GLN A 129 -21.84 14.37 -4.89
N PRO A 130 -20.57 13.95 -5.08
CA PRO A 130 -20.01 13.62 -6.38
C PRO A 130 -20.88 12.55 -7.08
N ALA A 131 -20.88 12.54 -8.41
CA ALA A 131 -21.66 11.61 -9.23
C ALA A 131 -21.53 10.14 -8.76
N PRO A 132 -22.58 9.30 -8.87
CA PRO A 132 -22.50 7.90 -8.47
C PRO A 132 -21.37 7.20 -9.22
N GLN A 133 -20.42 6.63 -8.49
CA GLN A 133 -19.42 5.74 -9.08
C GLN A 133 -20.15 4.53 -9.67
N ASP A 134 -19.94 4.26 -10.96
CA ASP A 134 -20.46 3.05 -11.61
C ASP A 134 -19.80 1.83 -10.96
N THR A 135 -20.54 1.17 -10.08
CA THR A 135 -20.12 -0.02 -9.32
C THR A 135 -20.45 -1.31 -10.07
N SER A 136 -20.84 -1.21 -11.35
CA SER A 136 -21.12 -2.36 -12.18
C SER A 136 -19.81 -3.02 -12.63
N PRO A 137 -19.63 -4.33 -12.42
CA PRO A 137 -18.45 -5.03 -12.92
C PRO A 137 -18.37 -4.94 -14.44
N HIS A 138 -17.28 -4.39 -14.97
CA HIS A 138 -17.06 -4.29 -16.42
C HIS A 138 -15.64 -4.73 -16.81
N PRO A 139 -15.46 -5.41 -17.96
CA PRO A 139 -14.14 -5.66 -18.51
C PRO A 139 -13.40 -4.33 -18.73
N GLN A 140 -12.12 -4.30 -18.39
CA GLN A 140 -11.23 -3.16 -18.65
C GLN A 140 -9.83 -3.66 -19.01
N THR A 141 -9.04 -2.78 -19.62
CA THR A 141 -7.61 -3.01 -19.85
C THR A 141 -6.84 -2.03 -19.01
N GLU A 142 -5.95 -2.54 -18.16
CA GLU A 142 -5.10 -1.73 -17.32
C GLU A 142 -3.70 -1.65 -17.92
N ILE A 143 -3.22 -0.42 -18.07
CA ILE A 143 -1.85 -0.09 -18.47
C ILE A 143 -1.17 0.47 -17.22
N GLY A 144 -0.16 -0.22 -16.71
CA GLY A 144 0.44 0.14 -15.43
C GLY A 144 1.78 -0.53 -15.17
N PRO A 145 2.40 -0.21 -14.01
CA PRO A 145 3.64 -0.87 -13.60
C PRO A 145 3.41 -2.37 -13.49
N SER A 146 4.39 -3.13 -13.99
CA SER A 146 4.35 -4.59 -13.96
C SER A 146 4.68 -5.16 -12.57
N GLU A 147 5.26 -4.31 -11.73
CA GLU A 147 5.78 -4.55 -10.39
C GLU A 147 4.71 -4.46 -9.31
N ASP A 148 4.99 -5.07 -8.16
CA ASP A 148 4.22 -4.84 -6.95
C ASP A 148 4.47 -3.44 -6.42
N MET A 149 3.46 -2.82 -5.82
CA MET A 149 3.54 -1.47 -5.28
C MET A 149 3.14 -1.44 -3.81
N PHE A 150 3.95 -0.75 -3.00
CA PHE A 150 3.67 -0.39 -1.62
C PHE A 150 3.87 1.10 -1.46
N VAL A 151 2.81 1.83 -1.12
CA VAL A 151 2.85 3.29 -0.98
C VAL A 151 2.33 3.71 0.36
N VAL A 152 3.00 4.67 1.00
CA VAL A 152 2.67 5.18 2.34
C VAL A 152 2.22 6.62 2.21
N TYR A 153 1.02 6.91 2.71
CA TYR A 153 0.42 8.23 2.78
C TYR A 153 0.23 8.67 4.23
N GLU A 154 0.09 9.98 4.41
CA GLU A 154 -0.35 10.56 5.67
C GLU A 154 -1.80 10.12 5.96
N GLY A 155 -2.08 9.63 7.17
CA GLY A 155 -3.43 9.38 7.64
C GLY A 155 -4.01 10.60 8.39
N HIS A 156 -5.19 10.46 9.00
CA HIS A 156 -5.93 11.55 9.66
C HIS A 156 -6.23 12.77 8.76
N VAL A 157 -6.17 12.61 7.44
CA VAL A 157 -6.46 13.66 6.46
C VAL A 157 -7.55 13.21 5.50
N ASP A 158 -8.35 14.16 5.03
CA ASP A 158 -9.28 13.90 3.94
C ASP A 158 -8.53 13.65 2.63
N GLY A 159 -8.94 12.61 1.90
CA GLY A 159 -8.32 12.24 0.62
C GLY A 159 -6.82 11.95 0.73
N PRO A 160 -6.38 10.99 1.57
CA PRO A 160 -4.95 10.72 1.79
C PRO A 160 -4.21 10.35 0.49
N LEU A 161 -4.94 9.76 -0.45
CA LEU A 161 -4.46 9.32 -1.76
C LEU A 161 -4.28 10.44 -2.78
N ASP A 162 -4.89 11.61 -2.56
CA ASP A 162 -4.76 12.78 -3.45
C ASP A 162 -3.47 13.56 -3.17
N ARG A 163 -2.77 13.22 -2.09
CA ARG A 163 -1.53 13.86 -1.66
C ARG A 163 -0.29 13.11 -2.14
N ALA A 164 0.84 13.80 -2.16
CA ALA A 164 2.12 13.18 -2.45
C ALA A 164 2.45 12.11 -1.38
N PRO A 165 2.88 10.90 -1.78
CA PRO A 165 3.19 9.85 -0.84
C PRO A 165 4.42 10.21 0.00
N ALA A 166 4.39 9.83 1.28
CA ALA A 166 5.51 9.95 2.20
C ALA A 166 6.67 9.03 1.78
N TRP A 167 6.31 7.86 1.25
CA TRP A 167 7.24 6.83 0.83
C TRP A 167 6.59 5.90 -0.20
N ARG A 168 7.39 5.37 -1.11
CA ARG A 168 6.94 4.42 -2.13
C ARG A 168 8.03 3.41 -2.42
N TYR A 169 7.62 2.16 -2.59
CA TYR A 169 8.47 1.07 -3.03
C TYR A 169 7.77 0.25 -4.11
N MET A 170 8.50 0.01 -5.20
CA MET A 170 8.00 -0.67 -6.40
C MET A 170 9.05 -1.62 -6.92
N THR A 171 8.77 -2.92 -6.85
CA THR A 171 9.64 -3.96 -7.41
C THR A 171 8.84 -5.24 -7.60
N ARG A 172 9.40 -6.20 -8.35
CA ARG A 172 8.79 -7.52 -8.46
C ARG A 172 8.81 -8.21 -7.11
N ASP A 173 7.69 -8.87 -6.79
CA ASP A 173 7.52 -9.67 -5.57
C ASP A 173 7.68 -8.86 -4.27
N ALA A 174 7.52 -7.54 -4.32
CA ALA A 174 7.61 -6.66 -3.15
C ALA A 174 6.57 -7.01 -2.07
N LEU A 175 5.43 -7.58 -2.48
CA LEU A 175 4.33 -7.95 -1.59
C LEU A 175 4.23 -9.46 -1.40
N HIS A 176 5.21 -10.23 -1.86
CA HIS A 176 5.15 -11.69 -1.82
C HIS A 176 5.43 -12.21 -0.41
N SER A 177 4.47 -12.95 0.14
CA SER A 177 4.64 -13.73 1.36
C SER A 177 5.74 -14.80 1.20
N PRO A 178 6.40 -15.23 2.30
CA PRO A 178 6.15 -14.86 3.70
C PRO A 178 6.96 -13.63 4.17
N ASN A 179 7.88 -13.13 3.34
CA ASN A 179 8.86 -12.12 3.77
C ASN A 179 8.39 -10.69 3.53
N VAL A 180 7.45 -10.48 2.60
CA VAL A 180 6.88 -9.17 2.23
C VAL A 180 7.97 -8.08 2.15
N PRO A 181 8.87 -8.15 1.16
CA PRO A 181 10.07 -7.30 1.10
C PRO A 181 9.81 -5.79 1.26
N ALA A 182 8.66 -5.31 0.81
CA ALA A 182 8.26 -3.92 0.97
C ALA A 182 8.21 -3.46 2.44
N VAL A 183 7.75 -4.32 3.36
CA VAL A 183 7.68 -4.00 4.79
C VAL A 183 9.08 -3.91 5.40
N GLU A 184 9.99 -4.79 4.98
CA GLU A 184 11.40 -4.74 5.43
C GLU A 184 12.12 -3.49 4.92
N GLU A 185 11.92 -3.10 3.66
CA GLU A 185 12.48 -1.87 3.12
C GLU A 185 11.88 -0.62 3.80
N PHE A 186 10.59 -0.64 4.10
CA PHE A 186 9.95 0.44 4.85
C PHE A 186 10.52 0.55 6.27
N ARG A 187 10.71 -0.59 6.94
CA ARG A 187 11.37 -0.66 8.24
C ARG A 187 12.78 -0.05 8.20
N LYS A 188 13.61 -0.43 7.22
CA LYS A 188 14.95 0.14 7.04
C LYS A 188 14.90 1.66 6.83
N ALA A 189 13.95 2.14 6.04
CA ALA A 189 13.76 3.57 5.80
C ALA A 189 13.42 4.33 7.10
N ILE A 190 12.56 3.77 7.95
CA ILE A 190 12.23 4.32 9.27
C ILE A 190 13.47 4.33 10.17
N GLU A 191 14.20 3.22 10.28
CA GLU A 191 15.40 3.13 11.11
C GLU A 191 16.51 4.09 10.66
N GLU A 192 16.69 4.28 9.34
CA GLU A 192 17.63 5.27 8.77
C GLU A 192 17.19 6.70 9.14
N ALA A 193 15.91 7.02 9.00
CA ALA A 193 15.37 8.34 9.30
C ALA A 193 15.43 8.67 10.81
N GLU A 194 15.15 7.71 11.69
CA GLU A 194 15.30 7.88 13.14
C GLU A 194 16.74 8.14 13.56
N LYS A 195 17.72 7.45 12.96
CA LYS A 195 19.15 7.69 13.21
C LYS A 195 19.55 9.10 12.79
N GLN A 196 19.07 9.57 11.64
CA GLN A 196 19.35 10.93 11.14
C GLN A 196 18.68 12.03 11.97
N GLN A 197 17.50 11.77 12.56
CA GLN A 197 16.88 12.73 13.48
C GLN A 197 17.66 12.87 14.78
N LYS A 198 18.21 11.76 15.31
CA LYS A 198 19.01 11.78 16.55
C LYS A 198 20.39 12.41 16.38
N SER A 199 20.95 12.42 15.17
CA SER A 199 22.26 13.02 14.88
C SER A 199 22.19 14.52 14.53
N LYS A 200 20.99 15.10 14.46
CA LYS A 200 20.79 16.53 14.24
C LYS A 200 20.80 17.25 15.60
N PRO A 201 21.79 18.12 15.87
CA PRO A 201 21.92 18.83 17.15
C PRO A 201 20.81 19.86 17.37
#